data_AF-A0A920SPK8-F1
#
_entry.id   AF-A0A920SPK8-F1
#
_cell.length_a   1.000
_cell.length_b   1.000
_cell.length_c   1.000
_cell.angle_alpha   90.00
_cell.angle_beta   90.00
_cell.angle_gamma   90.00
#
_symmetry.space_group_name_H-M   'P 1'
#
loop_
_entity.id
_entity.type
_entity.pdbx_description
1 polymer ?
#
loop_
_entity_poly.entity_id
_entity_poly.type
_entity_poly.pdbx_seq_one_letter_code
_entity_poly.pdbx_strand_id
1 'polypeptide(L)'
;MVLAHDLEELESVIDETRGWNDLVLFERYHPGREVTVGILGEETLPVGEIIPEHEIFDYECKYQPGMAQEIFPADIPSDLAFRLSTLAFFSS
;
A
#
# COMPACT_ATOMS: atom_id res chain seq x y z
N MET A 1 -4.97 -8.27 -1.57
CA MET A 1 -4.24 -7.91 -2.80
C MET A 1 -3.55 -9.17 -3.25
N VAL A 2 -3.47 -9.43 -4.55
CA VAL A 2 -2.75 -10.57 -5.12
C VAL A 2 -1.80 -10.02 -6.18
N LEU A 3 -0.57 -10.50 -6.21
CA LEU A 3 0.41 -10.17 -7.23
C LEU A 3 0.48 -11.31 -8.24
N ALA A 4 0.27 -11.00 -9.51
CA ALA A 4 0.51 -11.91 -10.63
C ALA A 4 1.74 -11.44 -11.40
N HIS A 5 2.70 -12.33 -11.60
CA HIS A 5 3.98 -12.06 -12.24
C HIS A 5 3.93 -12.24 -13.75
N ASP A 6 2.98 -13.03 -14.23
CA ASP A 6 2.78 -13.31 -15.64
C ASP A 6 1.29 -13.44 -16.01
N LEU A 7 1.05 -13.71 -17.29
CA LEU A 7 -0.31 -13.83 -17.83
C LEU A 7 -1.02 -15.09 -17.32
N GLU A 8 -0.30 -16.17 -17.05
CA GLU A 8 -0.89 -17.43 -16.58
C GLU A 8 -1.40 -17.26 -15.14
N GLU A 9 -0.59 -16.66 -14.27
CA GLU A 9 -1.00 -16.29 -12.91
C GLU A 9 -2.16 -15.31 -12.93
N LEU A 10 -2.14 -14.31 -13.83
CA LEU A 10 -3.23 -13.34 -13.95
C LEU A 10 -4.55 -14.01 -14.35
N GLU A 11 -4.52 -14.95 -15.30
CA GLU A 11 -5.70 -15.72 -15.71
C GLU A 11 -6.25 -16.55 -14.54
N SER A 12 -5.39 -17.20 -13.76
CA SER A 12 -5.79 -17.93 -12.54
C SER A 12 -6.47 -17.01 -11.52
N VAL A 13 -5.88 -15.84 -11.25
CA VAL A 13 -6.44 -14.86 -10.31
C VAL A 13 -7.80 -14.34 -10.78
N ILE A 14 -7.97 -14.08 -12.07
CA ILE A 14 -9.27 -13.69 -12.63
C ILE A 14 -10.31 -14.78 -12.38
N ASP A 15 -9.96 -16.04 -12.64
CA ASP A 15 -10.88 -17.17 -12.47
C ASP A 15 -11.26 -17.37 -10.99
N GLU A 16 -10.31 -17.24 -10.06
CA GLU A 16 -10.53 -17.35 -8.62
C GLU A 16 -11.39 -16.21 -8.04
N THR A 17 -11.26 -15.00 -8.60
CA THR A 17 -11.91 -13.78 -8.08
C THR A 17 -13.29 -13.52 -8.69
N ARG A 18 -13.73 -14.32 -9.70
CA ARG A 18 -15.03 -14.19 -10.38
C ARG A 18 -16.26 -14.17 -9.48
N GLY A 19 -16.15 -14.57 -8.22
CA GLY A 19 -17.25 -14.55 -7.24
C GLY A 19 -17.06 -13.57 -6.07
N TRP A 20 -16.00 -12.77 -6.04
CA TRP A 20 -15.66 -11.97 -4.86
C TRP A 20 -16.34 -10.60 -4.84
N ASN A 21 -16.38 -9.90 -5.97
CA ASN A 21 -16.98 -8.57 -6.12
C ASN A 21 -17.40 -8.30 -7.57
N ASP A 22 -18.33 -7.37 -7.75
CA ASP A 22 -18.83 -6.95 -9.08
C ASP A 22 -17.78 -6.19 -9.91
N LEU A 23 -16.73 -5.67 -9.26
CA LEU A 23 -15.64 -4.93 -9.90
C LEU A 23 -14.29 -5.42 -9.39
N VAL A 24 -13.39 -5.71 -10.34
CA VAL A 24 -11.98 -6.01 -10.08
C VAL A 24 -11.13 -4.92 -10.75
N LEU A 25 -10.19 -4.35 -10.02
CA LEU A 25 -9.23 -3.37 -10.52
C LEU A 25 -7.87 -4.05 -10.69
N PHE A 26 -7.27 -3.86 -11.87
CA PHE A 26 -5.92 -4.32 -12.17
C PHE A 26 -5.03 -3.11 -12.33
N GLU A 27 -3.91 -3.11 -11.62
CA GLU A 27 -2.90 -2.07 -11.71
C GLU A 27 -1.54 -2.71 -11.99
N ARG A 28 -0.69 -1.97 -12.70
CA ARG A 28 0.70 -2.42 -12.92
C ARG A 28 1.43 -2.34 -11.58
N TYR A 29 2.02 -3.46 -11.16
CA TYR A 29 2.89 -3.48 -10.00
C TYR A 29 4.07 -2.53 -10.18
N HIS A 30 4.28 -1.66 -9.19
CA HIS A 30 5.42 -0.75 -9.14
C HIS A 30 6.25 -1.07 -7.89
N PRO A 31 7.41 -1.72 -8.04
CA PRO A 31 8.25 -2.04 -6.90
C PRO A 31 8.78 -0.74 -6.28
N GLY A 32 8.67 -0.60 -4.96
CA GLY A 32 9.05 0.63 -4.27
C GLY A 32 8.69 0.62 -2.79
N ARG A 33 8.83 1.78 -2.17
CA ARG A 33 8.50 2.00 -0.75
C ARG A 33 7.02 2.31 -0.62
N GLU A 34 6.34 1.68 0.32
CA GLU A 34 4.97 2.00 0.67
C GLU A 34 4.94 2.98 1.84
N VAL A 35 4.29 4.13 1.63
CA VAL A 35 4.17 5.18 2.65
C VAL A 35 2.71 5.52 2.91
N THR A 36 2.39 5.89 4.14
CA THR A 36 1.05 6.29 4.56
C THR A 36 1.10 7.62 5.29
N VAL A 37 0.12 8.49 5.02
CA VAL A 37 -0.07 9.76 5.74
C VAL A 37 -1.48 9.78 6.30
N GLY A 38 -1.61 9.72 7.62
CA GLY A 38 -2.90 9.88 8.30
C GLY A 38 -3.31 11.36 8.36
N ILE A 39 -4.61 11.63 8.34
CA ILE A 39 -5.16 12.98 8.54
C ILE A 39 -6.09 12.93 9.76
N LEU A 40 -5.91 13.88 10.67
CA LEU A 40 -6.74 14.04 11.87
C LEU A 40 -7.23 15.48 11.96
N GLY A 41 -8.52 15.69 11.68
CA GLY A 41 -9.09 17.04 11.61
C GLY A 41 -8.48 17.84 10.46
N GLU A 42 -7.82 18.95 10.78
CA GLU A 42 -7.15 19.84 9.81
C GLU A 42 -5.63 19.64 9.76
N GLU A 43 -5.12 18.55 10.34
CA GLU A 43 -3.69 18.28 10.44
C GLU A 43 -3.31 16.92 9.82
N THR A 44 -2.16 16.87 9.15
CA THR A 44 -1.53 15.61 8.72
C THR A 44 -0.65 15.05 9.84
N LEU A 45 -0.77 13.75 10.10
CA LEU A 45 0.14 13.00 10.95
C LEU A 45 1.48 12.74 10.24
N PRO A 46 2.55 12.39 10.98
CA PRO A 46 3.83 12.04 10.37
C PRO A 46 3.68 10.93 9.33
N VAL A 47 4.42 11.05 8.23
CA VAL A 47 4.50 9.99 7.20
C VAL A 47 5.04 8.73 7.86
N GLY A 48 4.34 7.62 7.70
CA GLY A 48 4.80 6.28 8.04
C GLY A 48 5.26 5.52 6.82
N GLU A 49 6.16 4.58 7.03
CA GLU A 49 6.55 3.58 6.03
C GLU A 49 6.13 2.19 6.51
N ILE A 50 5.56 1.43 5.58
CA ILE A 50 5.17 0.05 5.79
C ILE A 50 6.13 -0.82 4.99
N ILE A 51 6.81 -1.74 5.66
CA ILE A 51 7.74 -2.68 5.06
C ILE A 51 7.16 -4.08 5.26
N PRO A 52 6.53 -4.68 4.23
CA PRO A 52 6.02 -6.05 4.32
C PRO A 52 7.19 -7.06 4.41
N GLU A 53 6.96 -8.19 5.08
CA GLU A 53 7.95 -9.30 5.12
C GLU A 53 8.11 -10.01 3.76
N HIS A 54 7.16 -9.82 2.84
CA HIS A 54 7.24 -10.32 1.47
C HIS A 54 6.90 -9.21 0.46
N GLU A 55 6.75 -9.56 -0.81
CA GLU A 55 6.81 -8.63 -1.95
C GLU A 55 5.70 -7.56 -2.01
N ILE A 56 4.62 -7.74 -1.24
CA ILE A 56 3.45 -6.85 -1.22
C ILE A 56 2.85 -6.77 0.18
N PHE A 57 2.21 -5.65 0.53
CA PHE A 57 1.44 -5.53 1.76
C PHE A 57 0.02 -6.11 1.64
N ASP A 58 -0.08 -7.43 1.70
CA ASP A 58 -1.34 -8.16 1.51
C ASP A 58 -2.16 -8.36 2.80
N TYR A 59 -3.12 -9.30 2.78
CA TYR A 59 -3.93 -9.60 3.97
C TYR A 59 -3.09 -10.21 5.10
N GLU A 60 -2.14 -11.09 4.77
CA GLU A 60 -1.30 -11.73 5.76
C GLU A 60 -0.45 -10.69 6.49
N CYS A 61 0.22 -9.80 5.74
CA CYS A 61 0.97 -8.68 6.29
C CYS A 61 0.15 -7.78 7.22
N LYS A 62 -1.14 -7.57 6.93
CA LYS A 62 -2.01 -6.66 7.71
C LYS A 62 -2.44 -7.21 9.06
N TYR A 63 -2.58 -8.53 9.18
CA TYR A 63 -3.27 -9.14 10.32
C TYR A 63 -2.44 -10.14 11.10
N GLN A 64 -1.32 -10.61 10.54
CA GLN A 64 -0.40 -11.48 11.26
C GLN A 64 0.72 -10.66 11.92
N PRO A 65 0.88 -10.77 13.25
CA PRO A 65 1.97 -10.10 13.95
C PRO A 65 3.34 -10.49 13.38
N GLY A 66 4.17 -9.48 13.10
CA GLY A 66 5.50 -9.69 12.55
C GLY A 66 5.57 -9.86 11.03
N MET A 67 4.45 -9.78 10.31
CA MET A 67 4.44 -9.85 8.84
C MET A 67 4.59 -8.49 8.14
N ALA A 68 4.72 -7.42 8.92
CA ALA A 68 5.12 -6.11 8.44
C ALA A 68 5.82 -5.32 9.55
N GLN A 69 6.77 -4.48 9.16
CA GLN A 69 7.36 -3.46 10.02
C GLN A 69 6.74 -2.10 9.68
N GLU A 70 6.35 -1.36 10.72
CA GLU A 70 5.85 0.01 10.59
C GLU A 70 6.86 0.98 11.20
N ILE A 71 7.32 1.93 10.40
CA ILE A 71 8.32 2.93 10.82
C ILE A 71 7.65 4.31 10.84
N PHE A 72 7.57 4.90 12.04
CA PHE A 72 7.02 6.24 12.26
C PHE A 72 7.99 7.09 13.10
N PRO A 73 8.48 8.24 12.57
CA PRO A 73 8.32 8.70 11.19
C PRO A 73 9.16 7.88 10.20
N ALA A 74 8.72 7.80 8.94
CA ALA A 74 9.46 7.16 7.85
C ALA A 74 10.87 7.76 7.68
N ASP A 75 11.85 6.91 7.35
CA ASP A 75 13.22 7.35 7.06
C ASP A 75 13.31 7.91 5.63
N ILE A 76 12.85 9.16 5.47
CA ILE A 76 12.83 9.90 4.21
C ILE A 76 13.34 11.33 4.39
N PRO A 77 13.88 11.94 3.32
CA PRO A 77 14.19 13.36 3.32
C PRO A 77 12.98 14.21 3.74
N SER A 78 13.23 15.25 4.54
CA SER A 78 12.17 16.11 5.07
C SER A 78 11.38 16.84 3.98
N ASP A 79 12.00 17.16 2.84
CA ASP A 79 11.32 17.76 1.69
C ASP A 79 10.32 16.78 1.06
N LEU A 80 10.66 15.49 0.99
CA LEU A 80 9.76 14.45 0.50
C LEU A 80 8.60 14.24 1.47
N ALA A 81 8.89 14.16 2.78
CA ALA A 81 7.84 14.04 3.79
C ALA A 81 6.84 15.21 3.71
N PHE A 82 7.33 16.43 3.57
CA PHE A 82 6.49 17.62 3.38
C PHE A 82 5.63 17.55 2.11
N ARG A 83 6.20 17.13 0.97
CA ARG A 83 5.43 16.94 -0.27
C ARG A 83 4.33 15.90 -0.12
N LEU A 84 4.61 14.77 0.54
CA LEU A 84 3.63 13.70 0.79
C LEU A 84 2.49 14.18 1.69
N SER A 85 2.80 14.88 2.79
CA SER A 85 1.79 15.49 3.66
C SER A 85 0.93 16.50 2.89
N THR A 86 1.54 17.33 2.05
CA THR A 86 0.81 18.30 1.22
C THR A 86 -0.12 17.61 0.23
N LEU A 87 0.36 16.56 -0.47
CA LEU A 87 -0.45 15.78 -1.42
C LEU A 87 -1.61 15.07 -0.74
N ALA A 88 -1.40 14.51 0.45
CA ALA A 88 -2.43 13.82 1.21
C ALA A 88 -3.52 14.79 1.69
N PHE A 89 -3.12 15.95 2.23
CA PHE A 89 -4.07 16.97 2.68
C PHE A 89 -4.83 17.63 1.52
N PHE A 90 -4.24 17.65 0.33
CA PHE A 90 -4.92 18.04 -0.91
C PHE A 90 -5.93 16.95 -1.34
N SER A 91 -7.03 16.86 -0.60
CA SER A 91 -8.19 16.07 -0.95
C SER A 91 -9.41 16.98 -1.10
N SER A 92 -9.88 17.11 -2.35
CA SER A 92 -11.11 17.75 -2.87
C SER A 92 -11.09 19.26 -3.13
#